data_AF-A0A946FQ82-F1
#
_entry.id   AF-A0A946FQ82-F1
#
_cell.length_a   1.000
_cell.length_b   1.000
_cell.length_c   1.000
_cell.angle_alpha   90.00
_cell.angle_beta   90.00
_cell.angle_gamma   90.00
#
_symmetry.space_group_name_H-M   'P 1'
#
loop_
_entity.id
_entity.type
_entity.pdbx_description
1 polymer ?
#
loop_
_entity_poly.entity_id
_entity_poly.type
_entity_poly.pdbx_seq_one_letter_code
_entity_poly.pdbx_strand_id
1 'polypeptide(L)' 'MKFGLRYCNTGRYVDPANAVQLLEAGEEAGFESAWTVEHTVVPTGYESSYPYSADGKMANGQNDIPLPDP' A
#
# COMPACT_ATOMS: atom_id res chain seq x y z
N MET A 1 8.00 -25.86 3.55
CA MET A 1 7.93 -24.76 2.57
C MET A 1 7.28 -23.60 3.29
N LYS A 2 7.83 -22.38 3.19
CA LYS A 2 7.28 -21.21 3.89
C LYS A 2 6.47 -20.34 2.93
N PHE A 3 5.29 -19.89 3.35
CA PHE A 3 4.40 -19.05 2.54
C PHE A 3 4.10 -17.73 3.26
N GLY A 4 3.95 -16.65 2.49
CA GLY A 4 3.67 -15.32 3.02
C GLY A 4 2.66 -14.54 2.18
N LEU A 5 2.02 -13.57 2.83
CA LEU A 5 1.07 -12.62 2.24
C LEU A 5 1.77 -11.28 1.95
N ARG A 6 1.45 -10.65 0.81
CA ARG A 6 1.97 -9.33 0.43
C ARG A 6 0.83 -8.36 0.18
N TYR A 7 1.08 -7.08 0.41
CA TYR A 7 0.12 -5.98 0.20
C TYR A 7 -1.05 -6.01 1.20
N CYS A 8 -0.78 -6.44 2.43
CA CYS A 8 -1.80 -6.69 3.47
C CYS A 8 -2.49 -5.43 4.00
N ASN A 9 -2.12 -4.24 3.54
CA ASN A 9 -2.69 -2.95 3.95
C ASN A 9 -3.11 -2.08 2.74
N THR A 10 -3.41 -2.70 1.59
CA THR A 10 -3.84 -2.00 0.37
C THR A 10 -5.30 -2.27 0.04
N GLY A 11 -5.92 -1.41 -0.77
CA GLY A 11 -7.31 -1.59 -1.20
C GLY A 11 -8.26 -1.63 0.00
N ARG A 12 -9.06 -2.69 0.14
CA ARG A 12 -10.00 -2.84 1.28
C ARG A 12 -9.31 -2.89 2.65
N TYR A 13 -8.02 -3.25 2.67
CA TYR A 13 -7.23 -3.41 3.88
C TYR A 13 -6.54 -2.11 4.31
N VAL A 14 -6.86 -0.97 3.68
CA VAL A 14 -6.52 0.34 4.24
C VAL A 14 -7.28 0.63 5.53
N ASP A 15 -8.45 0.00 5.69
CA ASP A 15 -9.14 -0.08 6.97
C ASP A 15 -8.37 -1.05 7.89
N PRO A 16 -7.83 -0.59 9.03
CA PRO A 16 -7.09 -1.42 9.96
C PRO A 16 -7.86 -2.65 10.44
N ALA A 17 -9.19 -2.55 10.61
CA ALA A 17 -10.00 -3.68 11.06
C ALA A 17 -10.01 -4.81 10.02
N ASN A 18 -10.07 -4.47 8.74
CA ASN A 18 -10.01 -5.44 7.66
C ASN A 18 -8.60 -6.03 7.51
N ALA A 19 -7.55 -5.22 7.71
CA ALA A 19 -6.17 -5.68 7.68
C ALA A 19 -5.89 -6.71 8.78
N VAL A 20 -6.36 -6.47 10.00
CA VAL A 20 -6.25 -7.42 11.11
C VAL A 20 -6.94 -8.74 10.77
N GLN A 21 -8.19 -8.70 10.28
CA GLN A 21 -8.92 -9.92 9.89
C GLN A 21 -8.19 -10.72 8.81
N LEU A 22 -7.55 -10.05 7.84
CA LEU A 22 -6.73 -10.72 6.83
C LEU A 22 -5.54 -11.47 7.45
N LEU A 23 -4.87 -10.85 8.41
CA LEU A 23 -3.69 -11.45 9.05
C LEU A 23 -4.09 -12.63 9.93
N GLU A 24 -5.15 -12.50 10.73
CA GLU A 24 -5.69 -13.60 11.55
C GLU A 24 -6.08 -14.81 10.68
N ALA A 25 -6.79 -14.56 9.57
CA ALA A 25 -7.13 -15.61 8.61
C ALA A 25 -5.90 -16.22 7.93
N GLY A 26 -4.86 -15.41 7.66
CA GLY A 26 -3.58 -15.87 7.13
C GLY A 26 -2.85 -16.80 8.09
N GLU A 27 -2.80 -16.46 9.37
CA GLU A 27 -2.22 -17.30 10.41
C GLU A 27 -2.98 -18.63 10.53
N GLU A 28 -4.31 -18.60 10.55
CA GLU A 28 -5.15 -19.81 10.59
C GLU A 28 -4.92 -20.71 9.36
N ALA A 29 -4.73 -20.10 8.18
CA ALA A 29 -4.42 -20.80 6.94
C ALA A 29 -2.96 -21.30 6.83
N GLY A 30 -2.10 -20.99 7.81
CA GLY A 30 -0.72 -21.46 7.87
C GLY A 30 0.31 -20.59 7.13
N PHE A 31 0.01 -19.33 6.85
CA PHE A 31 1.00 -18.35 6.38
C PHE A 31 1.89 -17.91 7.55
N GLU A 32 3.19 -17.78 7.30
CA GLU A 32 4.19 -17.48 8.36
C GLU A 32 4.70 -16.03 8.32
N SER A 33 4.32 -15.27 7.29
CA SER A 33 4.75 -13.88 7.16
C SER A 33 3.72 -13.04 6.43
N ALA A 34 3.67 -11.76 6.78
CA ALA A 34 2.88 -10.76 6.10
C ALA A 34 3.72 -9.52 5.85
N TRP A 35 3.47 -8.87 4.70
CA TRP A 35 4.20 -7.69 4.27
C TRP A 35 3.22 -6.57 3.92
N THR A 36 3.37 -5.46 4.62
CA THR A 36 2.69 -4.20 4.35
C THR A 36 3.51 -3.34 3.38
N VAL A 37 2.86 -2.38 2.74
CA VAL A 37 3.54 -1.29 2.05
C VAL A 37 3.51 -0.04 2.92
N GLU A 38 4.57 0.75 2.81
CA GLU A 38 4.64 2.08 3.39
C GLU A 38 4.71 3.08 2.23
N HIS A 39 3.80 4.05 2.20
CA HIS A 39 3.77 5.04 1.14
C HIS A 39 4.55 6.29 1.57
N THR A 40 5.49 6.75 0.75
CA THR A 40 6.20 8.00 1.03
C THR A 40 5.29 9.20 0.74
N VAL A 41 5.22 10.16 1.67
CA VAL A 41 4.46 11.41 1.48
C VAL A 41 4.91 12.13 0.22
N VAL A 42 3.95 12.45 -0.66
CA VAL A 42 4.17 13.26 -1.86
C VAL A 42 3.69 14.69 -1.60
N PRO A 43 4.57 15.72 -1.66
CA PRO A 43 4.16 17.10 -1.46
C PRO A 43 3.14 17.55 -2.52
N THR A 44 2.06 18.20 -2.10
CA THR A 44 1.10 18.81 -3.04
C THR A 44 1.74 19.98 -3.78
N GLY A 45 1.46 20.12 -5.09
CA GLY A 45 1.90 21.29 -5.86
C GLY A 45 3.40 21.32 -6.19
N TYR A 46 4.06 20.17 -6.21
CA TYR A 46 5.46 20.10 -6.65
C TYR A 46 5.60 20.47 -8.14
N GLU A 47 6.64 21.24 -8.46
CA GLU A 47 6.94 21.71 -9.83
C GLU A 47 7.97 20.84 -10.56
N SER A 48 8.72 19.99 -9.84
CA SER A 48 9.64 19.04 -10.46
C SER A 48 8.91 18.04 -11.35
N SER A 49 9.51 17.63 -12.46
CA SER A 49 8.91 16.61 -13.33
C SER A 49 9.24 15.21 -12.82
N TYR A 50 8.22 14.37 -12.63
CA TYR A 50 8.38 12.96 -12.33
C TYR A 50 8.84 12.21 -13.59
N PRO A 51 10.04 11.59 -13.59
CA PRO A 51 10.68 11.12 -14.82
C PRO A 51 10.03 9.88 -15.43
N TYR A 52 9.13 9.22 -14.71
CA TYR A 52 8.50 7.97 -15.12
C TYR A 52 7.05 8.13 -15.61
N SER A 53 6.57 9.37 -15.77
CA SER A 53 5.21 9.70 -16.23
C SER A 53 5.26 10.74 -17.35
N ALA A 54 4.40 10.60 -18.35
CA ALA A 54 4.34 11.52 -19.49
C ALA A 54 3.86 12.94 -19.11
N ASP A 55 3.00 13.06 -18.10
CA ASP A 55 2.50 14.33 -17.56
C ASP A 55 3.44 14.94 -16.49
N GLY A 56 4.56 14.27 -16.19
CA GLY A 56 5.46 14.65 -15.12
C GLY A 56 4.86 14.51 -13.73
N LYS A 57 3.71 13.84 -13.56
CA LYS A 57 3.04 13.66 -12.28
C LYS A 57 3.03 12.20 -11.78
N MET A 58 3.39 12.01 -10.52
CA MET A 58 3.25 10.73 -9.83
C MET A 58 1.77 10.35 -9.78
N ALA A 59 1.48 9.06 -10.00
CA ALA A 59 0.13 8.52 -10.02
C ALA A 59 -0.87 9.30 -10.90
N ASN A 60 -0.41 9.85 -12.03
CA ASN A 60 -1.22 10.69 -12.93
C ASN A 60 -1.89 11.88 -12.22
N GLY A 61 -1.20 12.45 -11.22
CA GLY A 61 -1.68 13.59 -10.44
C GLY A 61 -2.73 13.26 -9.38
N GLN A 62 -3.02 11.98 -9.13
CA GLN A 62 -3.88 11.56 -8.02
C GLN A 62 -3.10 11.64 -6.70
N ASN A 63 -3.61 12.42 -5.74
CA ASN A 63 -2.98 12.62 -4.44
C ASN A 63 -3.73 11.89 -3.30
N ASP A 64 -4.92 11.36 -3.58
CA ASP A 64 -5.85 10.74 -2.63
C ASP A 64 -5.93 9.21 -2.81
N ILE A 65 -4.79 8.60 -3.16
CA ILE A 65 -4.71 7.16 -3.31
C ILE A 65 -4.91 6.54 -1.92
N PRO A 66 -5.81 5.55 -1.75
CA PRO A 66 -6.00 4.85 -0.49
C PRO A 66 -4.83 3.88 -0.29
N LEU A 67 -3.69 4.45 0.07
CA LEU A 67 -2.50 3.78 0.56
C LEU A 67 -2.23 4.37 1.94
N PRO A 68 -2.07 3.53 2.97
CA PRO A 68 -1.75 4.04 4.30
C PRO A 68 -0.39 4.73 4.26
N ASP A 69 -0.38 5.98 4.72
CA ASP A 69 0.82 6.73 5.04
C ASP A 69 1.48 6.12 6.31
N PRO A 70 2.80 6.30 6.50
CA PRO A 70 3.49 5.97 7.76
C PRO A 70 2.91 6.68 8.99
#